data_AF-A0A966BZ40-F1
#
_entry.id   AF-A0A966BZ40-F1
#
_cell.length_a   1.000
_cell.length_b   1.000
_cell.length_c   1.000
_cell.angle_alpha   90.00
_cell.angle_beta   90.00
_cell.angle_gamma   90.00
#
_symmetry.space_group_name_H-M   'P 1'
#
loop_
_entity.id
_entity.type
_entity.pdbx_description
1 polymer ?
#
loop_
_entity_poly.entity_id
_entity_poly.type
_entity_poly.pdbx_seq_one_letter_code
_entity_poly.pdbx_strand_id
1 'polypeptide(L)'
;MRMRIKHISLAAISLGALLASLPVLGQNSPESLLPPGFGDNAPTPAPRPAPTVSPTPAPGPVSARPIAPPTSEPSSPTVPDRDIAEIDRDLPPLALDGTGEVDIDALDNALQPQYALSAGERRSMAEIGVLTPQYQGLPKDAFGAEGGQYLTSLIKNLNGPVISRWGSILLRRTLLSKVVSPANVNPADWTAERAWRLLRMGEADAARSLVLKVDGGNYTPRLYEVAMQAHLATADPAGICPFVEGGAKVSDAPTWVMFRPICASFTGEQSRATSLLQQARRAKVATGIDYLLAEKTIGAGFEGRRAVTIFWDDVEYFNNWRFGLGAATGVEPPDRLYDQAGRHVQGWRVRAPMLSFESRMKAADIAAAIGVLSNQAMVDLYSAAYDDPDTSDDRKALASVLRQAYTNDTAETRLAAMRDLWWRSDSALAQYSAKILTARAAARIPPSDALRDQSGDLIASMLAAGLDRSAMRWADIVEQGSNGWALLAVGSPAKTSVSYSALDDFGDNDDSAEQLRSKFVLAAVAGLGRADQQAIDDFADDLGLDLNRSTRWTRAIQSAARRGQQGTVALLAAVGMQGRNWKAMSPLHLYHITQSLKRVGLEPEARMIAAEALTRT
;
A
#
# COMPACT_ATOMS: atom_id res chain seq x y z
N MET A 1 -3.61 -21.10 -50.65
CA MET A 1 -3.82 -22.52 -50.30
C MET A 1 -4.89 -22.57 -49.21
N ARG A 2 -6.10 -22.99 -49.56
CA ARG A 2 -7.30 -23.06 -48.69
C ARG A 2 -7.39 -24.44 -48.05
N MET A 3 -7.61 -24.56 -46.75
CA MET A 3 -8.24 -25.74 -46.11
C MET A 3 -9.01 -25.25 -44.88
N ARG A 4 -10.33 -25.04 -44.96
CA ARG A 4 -11.46 -25.99 -44.86
C ARG A 4 -11.69 -26.56 -43.46
N ILE A 5 -12.64 -25.92 -42.79
CA ILE A 5 -13.48 -26.37 -41.68
C ILE A 5 -14.17 -27.69 -42.04
N LYS A 6 -14.25 -28.62 -41.08
CA LYS A 6 -15.29 -29.67 -41.05
C LYS A 6 -15.88 -29.78 -39.65
N HIS A 7 -17.17 -29.47 -39.59
CA HIS A 7 -18.10 -29.83 -38.52
C HIS A 7 -18.43 -31.32 -38.61
N ILE A 8 -18.56 -31.99 -37.46
CA ILE A 8 -19.37 -33.20 -37.33
C ILE A 8 -20.30 -32.98 -36.14
N SER A 9 -21.59 -32.95 -36.46
CA SER A 9 -22.73 -32.95 -35.56
C SER A 9 -23.04 -34.39 -35.12
N LEU A 10 -23.44 -34.57 -33.86
CA LEU A 10 -24.29 -35.68 -33.44
C LEU A 10 -25.37 -35.11 -32.53
N ALA A 11 -26.61 -35.31 -32.97
CA ALA A 11 -27.84 -34.84 -32.37
C ALA A 11 -28.57 -36.00 -31.69
N ALA A 12 -29.16 -35.76 -30.53
CA ALA A 12 -30.44 -36.31 -30.07
C ALA A 12 -30.82 -35.56 -28.76
N ILE A 13 -31.75 -34.59 -28.79
CA ILE A 13 -33.22 -34.75 -28.60
C ILE A 13 -33.51 -35.10 -27.12
N SER A 14 -34.36 -34.43 -26.32
CA SER A 14 -35.26 -33.25 -26.36
C SER A 14 -35.98 -33.30 -25.00
N LEU A 15 -36.35 -32.23 -24.29
CA LEU A 15 -37.63 -31.51 -24.35
C LEU A 15 -37.79 -30.99 -22.90
N GLY A 16 -37.82 -29.70 -22.57
CA GLY A 16 -38.94 -28.79 -22.83
C GLY A 16 -39.72 -28.53 -21.53
N ALA A 17 -39.62 -27.32 -20.96
CA ALA A 17 -40.73 -26.54 -20.38
C ALA A 17 -40.20 -25.30 -19.64
N LEU A 18 -40.46 -24.12 -20.22
CA LEU A 18 -40.52 -22.84 -19.51
C LEU A 18 -41.68 -22.87 -18.50
N LEU A 19 -41.56 -22.12 -17.40
CA LEU A 19 -42.61 -21.19 -16.94
C LEU A 19 -42.09 -20.25 -15.84
N ALA A 20 -42.78 -19.12 -15.74
CA ALA A 20 -42.33 -17.83 -15.26
C ALA A 20 -42.45 -17.63 -13.74
N SER A 21 -41.78 -16.55 -13.32
CA SER A 21 -41.60 -15.97 -12.00
C SER A 21 -42.79 -15.18 -11.43
N LEU A 22 -42.72 -14.95 -10.10
CA LEU A 22 -43.27 -13.84 -9.25
C LEU A 22 -44.48 -14.22 -8.34
N PRO A 23 -44.76 -13.48 -7.23
CA PRO A 23 -44.15 -13.66 -5.90
C PRO A 23 -45.21 -13.73 -4.75
N VAL A 24 -44.85 -14.18 -3.54
CA VAL A 24 -45.70 -13.97 -2.34
C VAL A 24 -44.83 -13.64 -1.11
N LEU A 25 -45.15 -12.51 -0.48
CA LEU A 25 -44.74 -12.09 0.87
C LEU A 25 -45.79 -12.58 1.89
N GLY A 26 -45.37 -13.05 3.07
CA GLY A 26 -46.27 -13.31 4.20
C GLY A 26 -45.60 -13.91 5.43
N GLN A 27 -45.65 -13.19 6.54
CA GLN A 27 -45.05 -13.41 7.88
C GLN A 27 -45.42 -14.74 8.58
N ASN A 28 -44.52 -15.27 9.45
CA ASN A 28 -44.75 -15.45 10.91
C ASN A 28 -43.61 -16.22 11.61
N SER A 29 -43.35 -15.84 12.86
CA SER A 29 -42.35 -16.37 13.81
C SER A 29 -42.53 -17.88 14.12
N PRO A 30 -41.45 -18.65 14.39
CA PRO A 30 -41.60 -20.05 14.77
C PRO A 30 -41.88 -20.22 16.27
N GLU A 31 -43.11 -20.63 16.60
CA GLU A 31 -43.45 -21.31 17.86
C GLU A 31 -43.07 -22.80 17.80
N SER A 32 -42.82 -23.36 18.98
CA SER A 32 -42.32 -24.72 19.23
C SER A 32 -43.29 -25.82 18.76
N LEU A 33 -42.81 -26.71 17.87
CA LEU A 33 -43.55 -27.88 17.35
C LEU A 33 -43.27 -29.16 18.15
N LEU A 34 -43.60 -29.19 19.44
CA LEU A 34 -43.66 -30.46 20.17
C LEU A 34 -45.04 -30.65 20.81
N PRO A 35 -45.71 -31.79 20.57
CA PRO A 35 -47.00 -32.10 21.21
C PRO A 35 -46.86 -32.25 22.74
N PRO A 36 -47.83 -31.78 23.53
CA PRO A 36 -47.80 -31.93 24.98
C PRO A 36 -48.02 -33.39 25.38
N GLY A 37 -47.07 -33.97 26.14
CA GLY A 37 -47.21 -35.33 26.69
C GLY A 37 -45.95 -36.21 26.71
N PHE A 38 -44.81 -35.78 26.16
CA PHE A 38 -43.54 -36.50 26.32
C PHE A 38 -42.79 -36.01 27.56
N GLY A 39 -43.21 -36.53 28.71
CA GLY A 39 -42.55 -36.34 30.01
C GLY A 39 -41.34 -37.26 30.21
N ASP A 40 -40.27 -36.64 30.69
CA ASP A 40 -39.54 -36.92 31.93
C ASP A 40 -38.93 -38.30 32.27
N ASN A 41 -37.71 -38.16 32.84
CA ASN A 41 -37.07 -38.94 33.92
C ASN A 41 -36.06 -40.05 33.58
N ALA A 42 -34.78 -39.68 33.65
CA ALA A 42 -33.74 -40.46 34.33
C ALA A 42 -32.66 -39.51 34.92
N PRO A 43 -31.98 -39.88 36.03
CA PRO A 43 -31.48 -38.92 37.01
C PRO A 43 -30.15 -38.24 36.62
N THR A 44 -30.10 -36.93 36.87
CA THR A 44 -28.92 -36.07 36.79
C THR A 44 -27.90 -36.41 37.88
N PRO A 45 -26.60 -36.58 37.56
CA PRO A 45 -25.54 -36.65 38.56
C PRO A 45 -25.45 -35.34 39.36
N ALA A 46 -25.32 -35.43 40.68
CA ALA A 46 -25.15 -34.28 41.56
C ALA A 46 -23.93 -33.42 41.13
N PRO A 47 -24.06 -32.08 41.14
CA PRO A 47 -22.96 -31.19 40.75
C PRO A 47 -21.82 -31.29 41.77
N ARG A 48 -20.62 -31.59 41.27
CA ARG A 48 -19.37 -31.43 42.01
C ARG A 48 -19.21 -29.93 42.35
N PRO A 49 -18.85 -29.54 43.59
CA PRO A 49 -18.65 -28.14 43.93
C PRO A 49 -17.57 -27.55 43.03
N ALA A 50 -17.92 -26.46 42.34
CA ALA A 50 -16.96 -25.68 41.56
C ALA A 50 -15.87 -25.15 42.51
N PRO A 51 -14.60 -25.15 42.11
CA PRO A 51 -13.56 -24.47 42.87
C PRO A 51 -13.95 -23.00 43.01
N THR A 52 -13.90 -22.49 44.24
CA THR A 52 -14.08 -21.07 44.54
C THR A 52 -13.01 -20.31 43.77
N VAL A 53 -13.43 -19.58 42.73
CA VAL A 53 -12.56 -18.64 42.03
C VAL A 53 -12.25 -17.55 43.06
N SER A 54 -11.03 -17.57 43.59
CA SER A 54 -10.50 -16.41 44.30
C SER A 54 -10.52 -15.24 43.31
N PRO A 55 -11.03 -14.06 43.70
CA PRO A 55 -11.03 -12.92 42.81
C PRO A 55 -9.58 -12.61 42.43
N THR A 56 -9.24 -12.79 41.15
CA THR A 56 -8.06 -12.16 40.57
C THR A 56 -8.25 -10.66 40.75
N PRO A 57 -7.30 -9.94 41.38
CA PRO A 57 -7.40 -8.49 41.52
C PRO A 57 -7.54 -7.87 40.12
N ALA A 58 -8.54 -7.02 39.93
CA ALA A 58 -8.56 -6.11 38.81
C ALA A 58 -7.21 -5.35 38.76
N PRO A 59 -6.65 -5.04 37.57
CA PRO A 59 -5.51 -4.15 37.48
C PRO A 59 -5.85 -2.86 38.24
N GLY A 60 -5.12 -2.61 39.33
CA GLY A 60 -5.29 -1.39 40.10
C GLY A 60 -5.07 -0.16 39.20
N PRO A 61 -5.78 0.95 39.43
CA PRO A 61 -5.48 2.19 38.74
C PRO A 61 -4.01 2.54 39.01
N VAL A 62 -3.26 2.71 37.92
CA VAL A 62 -1.93 3.32 37.96
C VAL A 62 -2.03 4.65 38.71
N SER A 63 -1.26 4.77 39.80
CA SER A 63 -1.18 5.99 40.58
C SER A 63 -0.70 7.14 39.69
N ALA A 64 -1.61 8.08 39.42
CA ALA A 64 -1.24 9.40 38.96
C ALA A 64 -0.39 10.06 40.06
N ARG A 65 0.77 10.58 39.67
CA ARG A 65 1.62 11.43 40.50
C ARG A 65 0.78 12.62 40.99
N PRO A 66 0.83 13.04 42.28
CA PRO A 66 0.04 14.16 42.74
C PRO A 66 0.58 15.45 42.11
N ILE A 67 -0.23 16.09 41.28
CA ILE A 67 -0.06 17.51 40.96
C ILE A 67 -0.83 18.25 42.05
N ALA A 68 -0.09 19.01 42.87
CA ALA A 68 -0.66 19.88 43.87
C ALA A 68 -1.57 20.94 43.20
N PRO A 69 -2.70 21.31 43.83
CA PRO A 69 -3.54 22.39 43.32
C PRO A 69 -2.75 23.71 43.39
N PRO A 70 -2.68 24.51 42.32
CA PRO A 70 -2.19 25.87 42.47
C PRO A 70 -3.20 26.65 43.31
N THR A 71 -2.72 27.13 44.44
CA THR A 71 -3.32 28.14 45.29
C THR A 71 -3.63 29.37 44.43
N SER A 72 -4.86 29.84 44.51
CA SER A 72 -5.31 31.12 43.99
C SER A 72 -4.83 32.25 44.90
N GLU A 73 -3.85 33.01 44.43
CA GLU A 73 -3.61 34.40 44.85
C GLU A 73 -3.54 35.31 43.61
N PRO A 74 -4.18 36.49 43.64
CA PRO A 74 -4.30 37.36 42.48
C PRO A 74 -3.04 38.22 42.35
N SER A 75 -2.37 38.12 41.21
CA SER A 75 -1.39 39.10 40.78
C SER A 75 -1.59 39.32 39.29
N SER A 76 -2.37 40.34 38.97
CA SER A 76 -2.62 40.82 37.61
C SER A 76 -1.36 41.48 37.06
N PRO A 77 -0.89 41.12 35.85
CA PRO A 77 -0.36 42.09 34.92
C PRO A 77 -1.51 42.50 33.98
N THR A 78 -1.85 43.78 34.04
CA THR A 78 -2.76 44.47 33.13
C THR A 78 -2.39 44.15 31.67
N VAL A 79 -3.26 43.41 31.00
CA VAL A 79 -3.28 43.33 29.53
C VAL A 79 -3.84 44.68 29.05
N PRO A 80 -3.13 45.43 28.20
CA PRO A 80 -3.75 46.58 27.56
C PRO A 80 -4.91 46.08 26.71
N ASP A 81 -6.07 46.68 26.92
CA ASP A 81 -7.25 46.52 26.09
C ASP A 81 -6.81 46.68 24.63
N ARG A 82 -6.78 45.57 23.90
CA ARG A 82 -6.53 45.61 22.47
C ARG A 82 -7.87 45.89 21.85
N ASP A 83 -8.04 47.15 21.46
CA ASP A 83 -9.09 47.59 20.57
C ASP A 83 -9.37 46.50 19.53
N ILE A 84 -10.63 46.06 19.49
CA ILE A 84 -11.18 45.38 18.34
C ILE A 84 -10.99 46.37 17.20
N ALA A 85 -9.93 46.17 16.40
CA ALA A 85 -9.78 46.88 15.15
C ALA A 85 -11.04 46.56 14.36
N GLU A 86 -11.87 47.59 14.19
CA GLU A 86 -12.99 47.60 13.28
C GLU A 86 -12.46 47.09 11.94
N ILE A 87 -12.88 45.88 11.56
CA ILE A 87 -12.54 45.33 10.26
C ILE A 87 -13.28 46.22 9.28
N ASP A 88 -12.55 47.17 8.70
CA ASP A 88 -12.99 47.96 7.57
C ASP A 88 -13.29 46.97 6.44
N ARG A 89 -14.56 46.58 6.32
CA ARG A 89 -15.05 45.77 5.21
C ARG A 89 -15.19 46.71 4.03
N ASP A 90 -14.08 46.98 3.36
CA ASP A 90 -14.08 47.45 1.99
C ASP A 90 -14.71 46.34 1.12
N LEU A 91 -16.03 46.33 1.07
CA LEU A 91 -16.80 45.55 0.11
C LEU A 91 -16.44 46.10 -1.28
N PRO A 92 -15.93 45.27 -2.20
CA PRO A 92 -15.71 45.71 -3.57
C PRO A 92 -17.02 46.28 -4.14
N PRO A 93 -16.98 47.37 -4.92
CA PRO A 93 -18.17 47.90 -5.56
C PRO A 93 -18.82 46.81 -6.41
N LEU A 94 -20.13 46.64 -6.27
CA LEU A 94 -20.93 45.65 -7.00
C LEU A 94 -20.68 45.82 -8.51
N ALA A 95 -20.11 44.79 -9.12
CA ALA A 95 -19.97 44.76 -10.57
C ALA A 95 -21.35 44.55 -11.19
N LEU A 96 -21.75 45.49 -12.05
CA LEU A 96 -22.92 45.33 -12.90
C LEU A 96 -22.50 44.52 -14.12
N ASP A 97 -23.34 43.59 -14.55
CA ASP A 97 -23.13 42.90 -15.81
C ASP A 97 -23.31 43.85 -17.01
N GLY A 98 -23.05 43.37 -18.23
CA GLY A 98 -23.18 44.16 -19.46
C GLY A 98 -24.60 44.67 -19.73
N THR A 99 -25.59 44.31 -18.90
CA THR A 99 -27.00 44.72 -18.96
C THR A 99 -27.41 45.64 -17.81
N GLY A 100 -26.51 45.97 -16.89
CA GLY A 100 -26.79 46.88 -15.77
C GLY A 100 -27.51 46.21 -14.60
N GLU A 101 -27.61 44.88 -14.58
CA GLU A 101 -28.12 44.11 -13.44
C GLU A 101 -26.96 43.70 -12.52
N VAL A 102 -27.28 43.52 -11.23
CA VAL A 102 -26.32 43.07 -10.22
C VAL A 102 -25.91 41.64 -10.55
N ASP A 103 -24.61 41.40 -10.77
CA ASP A 103 -24.08 40.05 -10.96
C ASP A 103 -24.28 39.23 -9.67
N ILE A 104 -25.33 38.41 -9.65
CA ILE A 104 -25.73 37.61 -8.50
C ILE A 104 -24.65 36.56 -8.18
N ASP A 105 -23.93 36.05 -9.18
CA ASP A 105 -22.85 35.09 -8.97
C ASP A 105 -21.62 35.77 -8.34
N ALA A 106 -21.29 36.99 -8.75
CA ALA A 106 -20.24 37.78 -8.11
C ALA A 106 -20.62 38.15 -6.66
N LEU A 107 -21.88 38.49 -6.42
CA LEU A 107 -22.41 38.79 -5.09
C LEU A 107 -22.39 37.57 -4.16
N ASP A 108 -22.81 36.40 -4.65
CA ASP A 108 -22.76 35.15 -3.88
C ASP A 108 -21.32 34.76 -3.53
N ASN A 109 -20.37 34.94 -4.45
CA ASN A 109 -18.94 34.72 -4.18
C ASN A 109 -18.38 35.71 -3.13
N ALA A 110 -18.84 36.97 -3.14
CA ALA A 110 -18.43 37.99 -2.17
C ALA A 110 -19.03 37.74 -0.77
N LEU A 111 -20.20 37.12 -0.71
CA LEU A 111 -20.91 36.79 0.54
C LEU A 111 -20.47 35.45 1.16
N GLN A 112 -19.69 34.62 0.44
CA GLN A 112 -19.09 33.43 1.04
C GLN A 112 -18.12 33.83 2.16
N PRO A 113 -18.28 33.29 3.38
CA PRO A 113 -17.34 33.58 4.46
C PRO A 113 -15.95 33.08 4.06
N GLN A 114 -15.09 34.02 3.67
CA GLN A 114 -13.68 33.78 3.43
C GLN A 114 -13.02 33.57 4.79
N TYR A 115 -13.03 32.33 5.29
CA TYR A 115 -12.18 31.94 6.41
C TYR A 115 -10.73 31.95 5.93
N ALA A 116 -10.10 33.13 5.96
CA ALA A 116 -8.68 33.27 5.73
C ALA A 116 -7.96 32.77 6.98
N LEU A 117 -7.49 31.53 6.93
CA LEU A 117 -6.53 31.02 7.92
C LEU A 117 -5.35 32.00 8.00
N SER A 118 -4.93 32.34 9.21
CA SER A 118 -3.72 33.13 9.42
C SER A 118 -2.51 32.40 8.82
N ALA A 119 -1.42 33.13 8.54
CA ALA A 119 -0.24 32.53 7.91
C ALA A 119 0.36 31.34 8.72
N GLY A 120 0.17 31.32 10.04
CA GLY A 120 0.59 30.21 10.91
C GLY A 120 -0.36 29.00 10.90
N GLU A 121 -1.60 29.16 10.44
CA GLU A 121 -2.60 28.08 10.34
C GLU A 121 -2.61 27.43 8.95
N ARG A 122 -2.02 28.07 7.94
CA ARG A 122 -1.85 27.52 6.58
C ARG A 122 -0.73 26.50 6.53
N ARG A 123 -0.92 25.47 5.70
CA ARG A 123 0.14 24.51 5.42
C ARG A 123 1.20 25.16 4.53
N SER A 124 2.47 25.06 4.95
CA SER A 124 3.59 25.65 4.23
C SER A 124 3.82 24.96 2.88
N MET A 125 3.98 25.77 1.83
CA MET A 125 4.37 25.30 0.50
C MET A 125 5.90 25.19 0.34
N ALA A 126 6.67 25.67 1.31
CA ALA A 126 8.14 25.59 1.28
C ALA A 126 8.67 24.20 1.68
N GLU A 127 7.93 23.48 2.54
CA GLU A 127 8.29 22.12 2.96
C GLU A 127 7.05 21.22 3.02
N ILE A 128 6.96 20.27 2.08
CA ILE A 128 5.77 19.41 1.94
C ILE A 128 6.14 17.94 2.15
N GLY A 129 5.37 17.30 3.03
CA GLY A 129 5.41 15.86 3.25
C GLY A 129 4.76 15.46 4.58
N VAL A 130 4.74 14.15 4.81
CA VAL A 130 4.07 13.51 5.95
C VAL A 130 5.09 13.02 6.96
N LEU A 131 6.21 12.44 6.48
CA LEU A 131 7.24 11.85 7.35
C LEU A 131 8.33 12.87 7.67
N THR A 132 8.57 13.12 8.95
CA THR A 132 9.76 13.85 9.42
C THR A 132 10.86 12.86 9.79
N PRO A 133 12.13 13.30 9.96
CA PRO A 133 13.20 12.42 10.42
C PRO A 133 12.91 11.66 11.72
N GLN A 134 12.14 12.26 12.64
CA GLN A 134 11.66 11.59 13.86
C GLN A 134 10.80 10.36 13.56
N TYR A 135 10.02 10.39 12.48
CA TYR A 135 9.21 9.28 12.00
C TYR A 135 9.88 8.57 10.81
N GLN A 136 11.22 8.52 10.81
CA GLN A 136 12.04 7.86 9.79
C GLN A 136 11.91 8.45 8.37
N GLY A 137 11.40 9.69 8.21
CA GLY A 137 11.52 10.43 6.97
C GLY A 137 12.98 10.76 6.64
N LEU A 138 13.26 11.00 5.36
CA LEU A 138 14.56 11.53 4.95
C LEU A 138 14.74 12.98 5.45
N PRO A 139 15.98 13.48 5.55
CA PRO A 139 16.27 14.87 5.89
C PRO A 139 15.56 15.86 4.95
N LYS A 140 15.31 17.08 5.43
CA LYS A 140 14.60 18.11 4.65
C LYS A 140 15.30 18.45 3.33
N ASP A 141 16.62 18.36 3.32
CA ASP A 141 17.53 18.62 2.21
C ASP A 141 17.92 17.34 1.44
N ALA A 142 17.14 16.25 1.56
CA ALA A 142 17.47 14.96 0.95
C ALA A 142 17.70 14.99 -0.58
N PHE A 143 17.19 16.01 -1.28
CA PHE A 143 17.40 16.22 -2.71
C PHE A 143 18.55 17.22 -3.03
N GLY A 144 19.12 17.87 -2.01
CA GLY A 144 20.11 18.92 -2.14
C GLY A 144 19.64 20.04 -3.08
N ALA A 145 20.54 20.51 -3.95
CA ALA A 145 20.26 21.53 -4.95
C ALA A 145 19.71 20.99 -6.28
N GLU A 146 19.20 19.74 -6.34
CA GLU A 146 18.61 19.24 -7.59
C GLU A 146 17.38 20.05 -8.03
N GLY A 147 17.31 20.33 -9.33
CA GLY A 147 16.17 21.04 -9.91
C GLY A 147 14.89 20.21 -9.86
N GLY A 148 13.78 20.84 -9.47
CA GLY A 148 12.48 20.19 -9.33
C GLY A 148 11.95 19.58 -10.62
N GLN A 149 12.26 20.15 -11.78
CA GLN A 149 11.90 19.56 -13.09
C GLN A 149 12.59 18.22 -13.33
N TYR A 150 13.87 18.10 -12.98
CA TYR A 150 14.62 16.86 -13.12
C TYR A 150 14.06 15.78 -12.19
N LEU A 151 13.84 16.11 -10.91
CA LEU A 151 13.25 15.19 -9.93
C LEU A 151 11.84 14.74 -10.35
N THR A 152 11.02 15.68 -10.81
CA THR A 152 9.67 15.39 -11.33
C THR A 152 9.74 14.49 -12.56
N SER A 153 10.72 14.70 -13.44
CA SER A 153 10.92 13.86 -14.63
C SER A 153 11.34 12.44 -14.25
N LEU A 154 12.19 12.27 -13.22
CA LEU A 154 12.51 10.93 -12.71
C LEU A 154 11.25 10.22 -12.18
N ILE A 155 10.41 10.92 -11.42
CA ILE A 155 9.16 10.36 -10.88
C ILE A 155 8.19 9.97 -12.01
N LYS A 156 7.99 10.85 -13.01
CA LYS A 156 7.10 10.60 -14.15
C LYS A 156 7.57 9.43 -15.02
N ASN A 157 8.89 9.23 -15.15
CA ASN A 157 9.46 8.14 -15.95
C ASN A 157 9.57 6.80 -15.21
N LEU A 158 9.06 6.72 -13.98
CA LEU A 158 8.77 5.44 -13.34
C LEU A 158 7.48 4.87 -13.95
N ASN A 159 7.60 4.24 -15.11
CA ASN A 159 6.48 3.67 -15.87
C ASN A 159 6.13 2.24 -15.44
N GLY A 160 7.12 1.48 -14.96
CA GLY A 160 6.97 0.09 -14.54
C GLY A 160 6.77 -0.11 -13.03
N PRO A 161 6.45 -1.35 -12.61
CA PRO A 161 6.60 -1.74 -11.21
C PRO A 161 8.08 -1.75 -10.81
N VAL A 162 8.35 -1.44 -9.54
CA VAL A 162 9.68 -1.63 -8.94
C VAL A 162 9.79 -3.10 -8.52
N ILE A 163 10.84 -3.79 -8.96
CA ILE A 163 11.00 -5.24 -8.73
C ILE A 163 11.16 -5.56 -7.24
N SER A 164 11.93 -4.75 -6.53
CA SER A 164 12.25 -4.93 -5.11
C SER A 164 11.19 -4.32 -4.19
N ARG A 165 10.71 -5.13 -3.25
CA ARG A 165 9.89 -4.70 -2.10
C ARG A 165 10.61 -3.63 -1.29
N TRP A 166 11.87 -3.87 -0.93
CA TRP A 166 12.65 -2.92 -0.14
C TRP A 166 12.93 -1.62 -0.90
N GLY A 167 13.13 -1.72 -2.22
CA GLY A 167 13.16 -0.57 -3.12
C GLY A 167 11.85 0.23 -3.11
N SER A 168 10.69 -0.44 -3.17
CA SER A 168 9.38 0.22 -3.04
C SER A 168 9.18 0.88 -1.68
N ILE A 169 9.58 0.23 -0.59
CA ILE A 169 9.48 0.79 0.77
C ILE A 169 10.34 2.05 0.90
N LEU A 170 11.58 2.03 0.40
CA LEU A 170 12.45 3.19 0.37
C LEU A 170 11.88 4.31 -0.50
N LEU A 171 11.34 3.96 -1.68
CA LEU A 171 10.71 4.93 -2.57
C LEU A 171 9.49 5.59 -1.90
N ARG A 172 8.61 4.82 -1.25
CA ARG A 172 7.49 5.37 -0.48
C ARG A 172 7.98 6.35 0.59
N ARG A 173 8.99 5.96 1.36
CA ARG A 173 9.59 6.81 2.40
C ARG A 173 10.09 8.12 1.81
N THR A 174 10.80 8.05 0.67
CA THR A 174 11.31 9.20 -0.08
C THR A 174 10.16 10.11 -0.55
N LEU A 175 9.12 9.53 -1.16
CA LEU A 175 7.96 10.26 -1.68
C LEU A 175 7.06 10.83 -0.59
N LEU A 176 7.13 10.35 0.65
CA LEU A 176 6.38 10.88 1.79
C LEU A 176 7.17 11.82 2.70
N SER A 177 8.50 11.86 2.57
CA SER A 177 9.35 12.67 3.44
C SER A 177 9.03 14.16 3.34
N LYS A 178 8.96 14.87 4.46
CA LYS A 178 8.79 16.32 4.50
C LYS A 178 10.11 16.98 4.11
N VAL A 179 10.20 17.32 2.83
CA VAL A 179 11.39 17.91 2.19
C VAL A 179 11.11 19.33 1.76
N VAL A 180 12.18 20.11 1.59
CA VAL A 180 12.11 21.41 0.93
C VAL A 180 11.56 21.23 -0.47
N SER A 181 10.58 22.06 -0.85
CA SER A 181 10.04 22.09 -2.20
C SER A 181 11.15 22.55 -3.15
N PRO A 182 11.52 21.74 -4.16
CA PRO A 182 12.67 22.04 -5.00
C PRO A 182 12.41 23.24 -5.91
N ALA A 183 13.48 23.94 -6.31
CA ALA A 183 13.39 25.07 -7.23
C ALA A 183 12.89 24.64 -8.62
N ASN A 184 12.38 25.60 -9.40
CA ASN A 184 11.93 25.42 -10.79
C ASN A 184 10.74 24.46 -11.00
N VAL A 185 9.96 24.16 -9.95
CA VAL A 185 8.67 23.45 -10.06
C VAL A 185 7.66 24.07 -9.11
N ASN A 186 6.38 24.07 -9.48
CA ASN A 186 5.32 24.46 -8.55
C ASN A 186 5.24 23.41 -7.40
N PRO A 187 5.28 23.83 -6.12
CA PRO A 187 5.22 22.88 -5.00
C PRO A 187 3.98 21.98 -4.97
N ALA A 188 2.83 22.45 -5.46
CA ALA A 188 1.61 21.65 -5.58
C ALA A 188 1.75 20.58 -6.68
N ASP A 189 2.34 20.91 -7.83
CA ASP A 189 2.62 19.93 -8.90
C ASP A 189 3.67 18.90 -8.46
N TRP A 190 4.70 19.34 -7.75
CA TRP A 190 5.67 18.44 -7.13
C TRP A 190 4.99 17.44 -6.18
N THR A 191 4.06 17.93 -5.36
CA THR A 191 3.25 17.09 -4.46
C THR A 191 2.35 16.13 -5.24
N ALA A 192 1.72 16.61 -6.31
CA ALA A 192 0.86 15.81 -7.16
C ALA A 192 1.62 14.64 -7.80
N GLU A 193 2.82 14.86 -8.33
CA GLU A 193 3.60 13.79 -8.97
C GLU A 193 4.12 12.76 -7.98
N ARG A 194 4.49 13.17 -6.76
CA ARG A 194 4.82 12.24 -5.67
C ARG A 194 3.61 11.39 -5.27
N ALA A 195 2.45 12.01 -5.09
CA ALA A 195 1.21 11.32 -4.74
C ALA A 195 0.75 10.37 -5.86
N TRP A 196 0.84 10.79 -7.12
CA TRP A 196 0.53 9.95 -8.28
C TRP A 196 1.41 8.70 -8.31
N ARG A 197 2.71 8.85 -8.04
CA ARG A 197 3.63 7.70 -8.00
C ARG A 197 3.31 6.76 -6.84
N LEU A 198 2.91 7.27 -5.67
CA LEU A 198 2.42 6.45 -4.55
C LEU A 198 1.19 5.64 -4.94
N LEU A 199 0.21 6.23 -5.65
CA LEU A 199 -0.96 5.50 -6.17
C LEU A 199 -0.55 4.34 -7.08
N ARG A 200 0.36 4.60 -8.01
CA ARG A 200 0.90 3.60 -8.95
C ARG A 200 1.75 2.52 -8.25
N MET A 201 2.13 2.70 -6.98
CA MET A 201 2.78 1.69 -6.14
C MET A 201 1.79 0.87 -5.29
N GLY A 202 0.51 1.25 -5.25
CA GLY A 202 -0.50 0.64 -4.39
C GLY A 202 -0.67 1.33 -3.03
N GLU A 203 -0.05 2.49 -2.84
CA GLU A 203 0.00 3.22 -1.58
C GLU A 203 -1.09 4.31 -1.51
N ALA A 204 -2.36 3.89 -1.56
CA ALA A 204 -3.51 4.80 -1.61
C ALA A 204 -3.60 5.74 -0.39
N ASP A 205 -3.49 5.17 0.82
CA ASP A 205 -3.51 5.94 2.08
C ASP A 205 -2.39 6.98 2.13
N ALA A 206 -1.19 6.59 1.69
CA ALA A 206 -0.02 7.46 1.64
C ALA A 206 -0.24 8.61 0.65
N ALA A 207 -0.72 8.32 -0.55
CA ALA A 207 -1.02 9.33 -1.56
C ALA A 207 -2.07 10.33 -1.05
N ARG A 208 -3.18 9.83 -0.47
CA ARG A 208 -4.22 10.68 0.13
C ARG A 208 -3.64 11.55 1.25
N SER A 209 -2.82 10.98 2.14
CA SER A 209 -2.20 11.75 3.23
C SER A 209 -1.27 12.86 2.73
N LEU A 210 -0.66 12.70 1.55
CA LEU A 210 0.26 13.66 0.96
C LEU A 210 -0.48 14.80 0.25
N VAL A 211 -1.53 14.53 -0.54
CA VAL A 211 -2.31 15.60 -1.20
C VAL A 211 -2.96 16.52 -0.16
N LEU A 212 -3.43 15.97 0.96
CA LEU A 212 -3.98 16.71 2.08
C LEU A 212 -2.94 17.55 2.88
N LYS A 213 -1.67 17.55 2.46
CA LYS A 213 -0.64 18.47 2.98
C LYS A 213 -0.60 19.81 2.24
N VAL A 214 -1.39 19.98 1.19
CA VAL A 214 -1.57 21.26 0.51
C VAL A 214 -2.97 21.77 0.85
N ASP A 215 -3.11 23.06 1.09
CA ASP A 215 -4.42 23.67 1.32
C ASP A 215 -5.16 23.84 -0.02
N GLY A 216 -6.49 23.69 -0.03
CA GLY A 216 -7.29 23.71 -1.26
C GLY A 216 -7.09 24.97 -2.12
N GLY A 217 -6.85 26.13 -1.51
CA GLY A 217 -6.54 27.37 -2.23
C GLY A 217 -5.22 27.38 -3.00
N ASN A 218 -4.32 26.41 -2.73
CA ASN A 218 -3.03 26.24 -3.42
C ASN A 218 -3.04 25.07 -4.41
N TYR A 219 -4.19 24.42 -4.65
CA TYR A 219 -4.26 23.30 -5.58
C TYR A 219 -4.10 23.77 -7.02
N THR A 220 -3.20 23.11 -7.75
CA THR A 220 -3.10 23.21 -9.21
C THR A 220 -4.10 22.25 -9.86
N PRO A 221 -4.41 22.41 -11.17
CA PRO A 221 -5.26 21.46 -11.89
C PRO A 221 -4.76 20.01 -11.77
N ARG A 222 -3.43 19.83 -11.80
CA ARG A 222 -2.81 18.51 -11.62
C ARG A 222 -3.02 17.95 -10.22
N LEU A 223 -2.94 18.78 -9.17
CA LEU A 223 -3.18 18.32 -7.81
C LEU A 223 -4.65 17.98 -7.56
N TYR A 224 -5.61 18.72 -8.14
CA TYR A 224 -7.03 18.34 -8.12
C TYR A 224 -7.26 16.97 -8.73
N GLU A 225 -6.68 16.70 -9.91
CA GLU A 225 -6.77 15.41 -10.57
C GLU A 225 -6.24 14.29 -9.65
N VAL A 226 -5.02 14.43 -9.14
CA VAL A 226 -4.40 13.40 -8.30
C VAL A 226 -5.14 13.22 -6.97
N ALA A 227 -5.68 14.29 -6.38
CA ALA A 227 -6.46 14.22 -5.16
C ALA A 227 -7.73 13.39 -5.35
N MET A 228 -8.49 13.60 -6.43
CA MET A 228 -9.64 12.75 -6.76
C MET A 228 -9.22 11.29 -6.87
N GLN A 229 -8.14 11.00 -7.59
CA GLN A 229 -7.65 9.63 -7.78
C GLN A 229 -7.20 8.99 -6.46
N ALA A 230 -6.63 9.76 -5.53
CA ALA A 230 -6.24 9.27 -4.22
C ALA A 230 -7.44 8.88 -3.35
N HIS A 231 -8.49 9.70 -3.34
CA HIS A 231 -9.72 9.38 -2.63
C HIS A 231 -10.47 8.18 -3.22
N LEU A 232 -10.52 8.08 -4.56
CA LEU A 232 -11.06 6.89 -5.23
C LEU A 232 -10.24 5.63 -4.89
N ALA A 233 -8.91 5.71 -4.85
CA ALA A 233 -8.05 4.58 -4.49
C ALA A 233 -8.17 4.16 -3.02
N THR A 234 -8.58 5.04 -2.12
CA THR A 234 -8.96 4.69 -0.73
C THR A 234 -10.43 4.33 -0.59
N ALA A 235 -11.18 4.29 -1.70
CA ALA A 235 -12.63 4.07 -1.74
C ALA A 235 -13.41 5.00 -0.78
N ASP A 236 -13.03 6.27 -0.79
CA ASP A 236 -13.58 7.36 0.01
C ASP A 236 -14.15 8.46 -0.90
N PRO A 237 -15.32 8.25 -1.53
CA PRO A 237 -15.93 9.24 -2.41
C PRO A 237 -16.34 10.52 -1.69
N ALA A 238 -16.63 10.46 -0.38
CA ALA A 238 -17.02 11.62 0.41
C ALA A 238 -15.87 12.63 0.56
N GLY A 239 -14.63 12.14 0.71
CA GLY A 239 -13.45 12.99 0.79
C GLY A 239 -13.17 13.83 -0.47
N ILE A 240 -13.85 13.58 -1.59
CA ILE A 240 -13.72 14.36 -2.83
C ILE A 240 -14.55 15.65 -2.78
N CYS A 241 -15.63 15.68 -1.98
CA CYS A 241 -16.60 16.76 -1.97
C CYS A 241 -16.04 18.17 -1.70
N PRO A 242 -15.06 18.37 -0.79
CA PRO A 242 -14.43 19.67 -0.60
C PRO A 242 -13.71 20.22 -1.85
N PHE A 243 -13.41 19.36 -2.83
CA PHE A 243 -12.63 19.72 -4.02
C PHE A 243 -13.47 19.87 -5.28
N VAL A 244 -14.77 19.54 -5.25
CA VAL A 244 -15.61 19.45 -6.47
C VAL A 244 -15.74 20.79 -7.18
N GLU A 245 -16.06 21.87 -6.46
CA GLU A 245 -16.23 23.18 -7.08
C GLU A 245 -14.91 23.75 -7.63
N GLY A 246 -13.81 23.61 -6.87
CA GLY A 246 -12.49 24.03 -7.34
C GLY A 246 -11.99 23.22 -8.54
N GLY A 247 -12.17 21.89 -8.49
CA GLY A 247 -11.80 20.97 -9.57
C GLY A 247 -12.60 21.22 -10.84
N ALA A 248 -13.91 21.44 -10.75
CA ALA A 248 -14.77 21.74 -11.88
C ALA A 248 -14.46 23.09 -12.56
N LYS A 249 -13.90 24.06 -11.83
CA LYS A 249 -13.46 25.35 -12.40
C LYS A 249 -12.21 25.22 -13.27
N VAL A 250 -11.38 24.20 -13.05
CA VAL A 250 -10.07 24.04 -13.71
C VAL A 250 -9.97 22.80 -14.58
N SER A 251 -11.03 21.99 -14.65
CA SER A 251 -11.06 20.74 -15.40
C SER A 251 -12.48 20.38 -15.83
N ASP A 252 -12.65 20.12 -17.13
CA ASP A 252 -13.91 19.66 -17.72
C ASP A 252 -14.11 18.13 -17.58
N ALA A 253 -13.35 17.46 -16.71
CA ALA A 253 -13.44 16.02 -16.55
C ALA A 253 -14.87 15.61 -16.12
N PRO A 254 -15.52 14.64 -16.80
CA PRO A 254 -16.88 14.21 -16.48
C PRO A 254 -17.06 13.75 -15.04
N THR A 255 -15.99 13.26 -14.41
CA THR A 255 -15.98 12.84 -13.02
C THR A 255 -16.34 13.97 -12.06
N TRP A 256 -15.89 15.20 -12.29
CA TRP A 256 -16.25 16.35 -11.45
C TRP A 256 -17.75 16.65 -11.53
N VAL A 257 -18.32 16.58 -12.73
CA VAL A 257 -19.77 16.75 -12.94
C VAL A 257 -20.56 15.64 -12.23
N MET A 258 -20.08 14.40 -12.29
CA MET A 258 -20.72 13.27 -11.60
C MET A 258 -20.57 13.30 -10.08
N PHE A 259 -19.55 13.98 -9.53
CA PHE A 259 -19.42 14.14 -8.08
C PHE A 259 -20.37 15.19 -7.50
N ARG A 260 -20.89 16.14 -8.29
CA ARG A 260 -21.92 17.10 -7.81
C ARG A 260 -23.16 16.42 -7.22
N PRO A 261 -23.84 15.48 -7.91
CA PRO A 261 -24.97 14.77 -7.32
C PRO A 261 -24.57 13.84 -6.16
N ILE A 262 -23.37 13.23 -6.21
CA ILE A 262 -22.86 12.39 -5.10
C ILE A 262 -22.70 13.24 -3.83
N CYS A 263 -22.07 14.40 -3.94
CA CYS A 263 -21.82 15.28 -2.81
C CYS A 263 -23.11 15.92 -2.27
N ALA A 264 -24.04 16.31 -3.15
CA ALA A 264 -25.38 16.73 -2.72
C ALA A 264 -26.10 15.63 -1.93
N SER A 265 -25.91 14.34 -2.27
CA SER A 265 -26.45 13.23 -1.49
C SER A 265 -25.84 13.14 -0.10
N PHE A 266 -24.51 13.29 0.01
CA PHE A 266 -23.82 13.25 1.30
C PHE A 266 -24.14 14.44 2.21
N THR A 267 -24.54 15.59 1.67
CA THR A 267 -25.03 16.74 2.45
C THR A 267 -26.53 16.67 2.77
N GLY A 268 -27.22 15.59 2.38
CA GLY A 268 -28.66 15.40 2.63
C GLY A 268 -29.59 16.09 1.62
N GLU A 269 -29.06 16.70 0.56
CA GLU A 269 -29.82 17.38 -0.49
C GLU A 269 -30.32 16.38 -1.57
N GLN A 270 -31.11 15.38 -1.17
CA GLN A 270 -31.54 14.28 -2.05
C GLN A 270 -32.29 14.73 -3.30
N SER A 271 -33.16 15.74 -3.19
CA SER A 271 -33.89 16.31 -4.33
C SER A 271 -32.93 16.93 -5.35
N ARG A 272 -31.91 17.66 -4.88
CA ARG A 272 -30.87 18.23 -5.73
C ARG A 272 -29.99 17.16 -6.35
N ALA A 273 -29.55 16.18 -5.57
CA ALA A 273 -28.79 15.03 -6.05
C ALA A 273 -29.52 14.31 -7.20
N THR A 274 -30.84 14.11 -7.05
CA THR A 274 -31.70 13.51 -8.08
C THR A 274 -31.75 14.33 -9.36
N SER A 275 -31.99 15.64 -9.23
CA SER A 275 -32.06 16.56 -10.38
C SER A 275 -30.73 16.60 -11.14
N LEU A 276 -29.62 16.75 -10.43
CA LEU A 276 -28.27 16.78 -10.99
C LEU A 276 -27.91 15.45 -11.68
N LEU A 277 -28.28 14.31 -11.08
CA LEU A 277 -28.04 13.00 -11.68
C LEU A 277 -28.85 12.81 -12.98
N GLN A 278 -30.11 13.24 -13.01
CA GLN A 278 -30.95 13.21 -14.23
C GLN A 278 -30.41 14.14 -15.33
N GLN A 279 -29.90 15.31 -14.95
CA GLN A 279 -29.21 16.21 -15.89
C GLN A 279 -27.97 15.54 -16.47
N ALA A 280 -27.13 14.93 -15.63
CA ALA A 280 -25.95 14.19 -16.07
C ALA A 280 -26.30 13.01 -16.99
N ARG A 281 -27.41 12.30 -16.71
CA ARG A 281 -27.95 11.24 -17.58
C ARG A 281 -28.34 11.79 -18.96
N ARG A 282 -29.10 12.90 -19.00
CA ARG A 282 -29.54 13.54 -20.27
C ARG A 282 -28.36 14.05 -21.09
N ALA A 283 -27.37 14.63 -20.43
CA ALA A 283 -26.14 15.11 -21.05
C ALA A 283 -25.13 13.98 -21.38
N LYS A 284 -25.44 12.71 -21.05
CA LYS A 284 -24.58 11.54 -21.27
C LYS A 284 -23.17 11.71 -20.68
N VAL A 285 -23.06 12.37 -19.53
CA VAL A 285 -21.79 12.62 -18.82
C VAL A 285 -21.11 11.30 -18.44
N ALA A 286 -21.89 10.33 -17.98
CA ALA A 286 -21.48 8.95 -17.75
C ALA A 286 -22.56 8.00 -18.26
N THR A 287 -22.17 6.80 -18.67
CA THR A 287 -23.06 5.77 -19.20
C THR A 287 -22.75 4.41 -18.58
N GLY A 288 -23.66 3.45 -18.76
CA GLY A 288 -23.47 2.06 -18.32
C GLY A 288 -23.13 1.96 -16.83
N ILE A 289 -22.14 1.11 -16.52
CA ILE A 289 -21.72 0.83 -15.15
C ILE A 289 -21.24 2.08 -14.40
N ASP A 290 -20.57 3.03 -15.06
CA ASP A 290 -20.01 4.19 -14.38
C ASP A 290 -21.11 5.12 -13.86
N TYR A 291 -22.21 5.26 -14.62
CA TYR A 291 -23.42 5.94 -14.16
C TYR A 291 -24.12 5.18 -13.03
N LEU A 292 -24.27 3.85 -13.17
CA LEU A 292 -24.95 3.02 -12.16
C LEU A 292 -24.21 2.99 -10.83
N LEU A 293 -22.87 2.98 -10.85
CA LEU A 293 -22.05 3.10 -9.64
C LEU A 293 -22.24 4.46 -8.96
N ALA A 294 -22.36 5.55 -9.73
CA ALA A 294 -22.69 6.87 -9.20
C ALA A 294 -24.06 6.87 -8.53
N GLU A 295 -25.07 6.32 -9.21
CA GLU A 295 -26.44 6.24 -8.71
C GLU A 295 -26.53 5.37 -7.45
N LYS A 296 -25.78 4.26 -7.41
CA LYS A 296 -25.66 3.42 -6.22
C LYS A 296 -25.00 4.17 -5.06
N THR A 297 -23.93 4.90 -5.32
CA THR A 297 -23.23 5.70 -4.30
C THR A 297 -24.15 6.77 -3.73
N ILE A 298 -24.94 7.43 -4.58
CA ILE A 298 -25.99 8.37 -4.16
C ILE A 298 -27.03 7.65 -3.29
N GLY A 299 -27.45 6.45 -3.68
CA GLY A 299 -28.39 5.61 -2.93
C GLY A 299 -27.89 5.15 -1.56
N ALA A 300 -26.58 4.99 -1.41
CA ALA A 300 -25.93 4.68 -0.14
C ALA A 300 -25.69 5.92 0.75
N GLY A 301 -25.94 7.12 0.24
CA GLY A 301 -25.84 8.37 0.99
C GLY A 301 -26.97 8.57 2.01
N PHE A 302 -26.90 9.67 2.77
CA PHE A 302 -27.85 9.98 3.84
C PHE A 302 -29.30 10.06 3.31
N GLU A 303 -30.22 9.27 3.88
CA GLU A 303 -31.61 9.14 3.41
C GLU A 303 -31.78 8.69 1.94
N GLY A 304 -30.73 8.10 1.34
CA GLY A 304 -30.81 7.51 0.02
C GLY A 304 -31.78 6.34 -0.02
N ARG A 305 -32.69 6.33 -1.01
CA ARG A 305 -33.70 5.26 -1.21
C ARG A 305 -33.56 4.54 -2.54
N ARG A 306 -32.34 4.48 -3.09
CA ARG A 306 -32.07 3.89 -4.40
C ARG A 306 -31.44 2.51 -4.26
N ALA A 307 -32.14 1.49 -4.74
CA ALA A 307 -31.58 0.16 -4.93
C ALA A 307 -31.11 0.02 -6.39
N VAL A 308 -29.79 -0.04 -6.60
CA VAL A 308 -29.17 -0.26 -7.91
C VAL A 308 -28.38 -1.56 -7.88
N THR A 309 -28.67 -2.45 -8.84
CA THR A 309 -27.89 -3.66 -9.10
C THR A 309 -26.79 -3.33 -10.10
N ILE A 310 -25.57 -3.78 -9.80
CA ILE A 310 -24.41 -3.60 -10.69
C ILE A 310 -24.08 -4.94 -11.31
N PHE A 311 -23.99 -4.97 -12.64
CA PHE A 311 -23.55 -6.13 -13.40
C PHE A 311 -22.15 -5.88 -13.94
N TRP A 312 -21.22 -6.78 -13.62
CA TRP A 312 -19.83 -6.69 -14.07
C TRP A 312 -19.55 -7.54 -15.32
N ASP A 313 -20.49 -8.37 -15.77
CA ASP A 313 -20.25 -9.41 -16.77
C ASP A 313 -19.66 -8.86 -18.08
N ASP A 314 -20.24 -7.78 -18.61
CA ASP A 314 -19.80 -7.15 -19.87
C ASP A 314 -18.71 -6.08 -19.68
N VAL A 315 -18.15 -5.96 -18.48
CA VAL A 315 -17.13 -4.96 -18.18
C VAL A 315 -15.76 -5.49 -18.57
N GLU A 316 -15.11 -4.84 -19.54
CA GLU A 316 -13.76 -5.20 -19.99
C GLU A 316 -12.65 -4.44 -19.27
N TYR A 317 -12.92 -3.20 -18.85
CA TYR A 317 -11.90 -2.31 -18.29
C TYR A 317 -12.15 -2.02 -16.82
N PHE A 318 -11.09 -1.97 -16.01
CA PHE A 318 -11.19 -1.59 -14.61
C PHE A 318 -10.38 -0.32 -14.36
N ASN A 319 -11.07 0.75 -13.96
CA ASN A 319 -10.48 2.07 -13.71
C ASN A 319 -10.71 2.47 -12.23
N ASN A 320 -10.09 3.58 -11.82
CA ASN A 320 -10.14 4.04 -10.44
C ASN A 320 -11.55 4.43 -9.99
N TRP A 321 -12.40 4.91 -10.91
CA TRP A 321 -13.82 5.20 -10.62
C TRP A 321 -14.57 3.93 -10.21
N ARG A 322 -14.41 2.86 -10.99
CA ARG A 322 -15.01 1.54 -10.75
C ARG A 322 -14.50 0.92 -9.46
N PHE A 323 -13.20 1.02 -9.18
CA PHE A 323 -12.63 0.60 -7.91
C PHE A 323 -13.22 1.40 -6.74
N GLY A 324 -13.13 2.72 -6.79
CA GLY A 324 -13.47 3.58 -5.65
C GLY A 324 -14.94 3.53 -5.28
N LEU A 325 -15.84 3.61 -6.26
CA LEU A 325 -17.29 3.54 -5.99
C LEU A 325 -17.76 2.10 -5.72
N GLY A 326 -17.20 1.11 -6.43
CA GLY A 326 -17.53 -0.29 -6.21
C GLY A 326 -17.16 -0.73 -4.78
N ALA A 327 -15.91 -0.48 -4.38
CA ALA A 327 -15.45 -0.81 -3.02
C ALA A 327 -16.18 0.01 -1.94
N ALA A 328 -16.43 1.30 -2.15
CA ALA A 328 -17.17 2.14 -1.19
C ALA A 328 -18.60 1.66 -0.95
N THR A 329 -19.22 1.03 -1.95
CA THR A 329 -20.60 0.51 -1.87
C THR A 329 -20.67 -0.99 -1.63
N GLY A 330 -19.53 -1.66 -1.37
CA GLY A 330 -19.46 -3.10 -1.13
C GLY A 330 -19.80 -3.97 -2.34
N VAL A 331 -19.77 -3.42 -3.56
CA VAL A 331 -20.04 -4.15 -4.80
C VAL A 331 -18.75 -4.36 -5.57
N GLU A 332 -18.04 -5.42 -5.19
CA GLU A 332 -16.75 -5.75 -5.77
C GLU A 332 -16.89 -6.32 -7.20
N PRO A 333 -15.93 -6.06 -8.09
CA PRO A 333 -15.84 -6.73 -9.38
C PRO A 333 -15.37 -8.18 -9.22
N PRO A 334 -15.56 -9.03 -10.24
CA PRO A 334 -14.94 -10.35 -10.29
C PRO A 334 -13.40 -10.26 -10.34
N ASP A 335 -12.73 -11.29 -9.82
CA ASP A 335 -11.25 -11.32 -9.70
C ASP A 335 -10.53 -11.08 -11.05
N ARG A 336 -11.14 -11.48 -12.19
CA ARG A 336 -10.62 -11.21 -13.54
C ARG A 336 -10.31 -9.74 -13.80
N LEU A 337 -11.09 -8.81 -13.24
CA LEU A 337 -10.89 -7.37 -13.43
C LEU A 337 -9.76 -6.85 -12.54
N TYR A 338 -9.64 -7.39 -11.32
CA TYR A 338 -8.51 -7.08 -10.43
C TYR A 338 -7.17 -7.54 -11.03
N ASP A 339 -7.15 -8.71 -11.67
CA ASP A 339 -5.94 -9.26 -12.31
C ASP A 339 -5.48 -8.39 -13.50
N GLN A 340 -6.41 -7.79 -14.24
CA GLN A 340 -6.13 -6.92 -15.37
C GLN A 340 -5.73 -5.48 -14.97
N ALA A 341 -6.17 -5.00 -13.80
CA ALA A 341 -5.93 -3.63 -13.34
C ALA A 341 -4.48 -3.35 -12.90
N GLY A 342 -3.68 -4.40 -12.73
CA GLY A 342 -2.28 -4.35 -12.34
C GLY A 342 -2.05 -4.41 -10.83
N ARG A 343 -0.82 -4.79 -10.44
CA ARG A 343 -0.45 -5.14 -9.05
C ARG A 343 -0.76 -4.06 -8.01
N HIS A 344 -0.70 -2.78 -8.40
CA HIS A 344 -0.97 -1.66 -7.50
C HIS A 344 -2.40 -1.65 -6.94
N VAL A 345 -3.39 -2.09 -7.72
CA VAL A 345 -4.79 -2.16 -7.27
C VAL A 345 -4.98 -3.20 -6.16
N GLN A 346 -4.17 -4.25 -6.13
CA GLN A 346 -4.15 -5.22 -5.01
C GLN A 346 -3.68 -4.55 -3.71
N GLY A 347 -2.74 -3.60 -3.81
CA GLY A 347 -2.35 -2.75 -2.68
C GLY A 347 -3.52 -1.93 -2.13
N TRP A 348 -4.38 -1.40 -3.01
CA TRP A 348 -5.59 -0.68 -2.62
C TRP A 348 -6.63 -1.63 -1.99
N ARG A 349 -6.88 -2.76 -2.65
CA ARG A 349 -7.85 -3.79 -2.23
C ARG A 349 -7.57 -4.31 -0.82
N VAL A 350 -6.33 -4.65 -0.48
CA VAL A 350 -6.02 -5.17 0.87
C VAL A 350 -6.19 -4.12 1.98
N ARG A 351 -6.00 -2.84 1.63
CA ARG A 351 -6.06 -1.70 2.55
C ARG A 351 -7.47 -1.13 2.74
N ALA A 352 -8.40 -1.49 1.87
CA ALA A 352 -9.79 -1.06 1.91
C ALA A 352 -10.56 -1.78 3.04
N PRO A 353 -10.84 -1.14 4.18
CA PRO A 353 -11.37 -1.82 5.37
C PRO A 353 -12.84 -2.23 5.23
N MET A 354 -13.57 -1.63 4.30
CA MET A 354 -14.97 -1.96 3.99
C MET A 354 -15.12 -3.27 3.20
N LEU A 355 -14.02 -3.80 2.64
CA LEU A 355 -14.04 -5.06 1.92
C LEU A 355 -13.92 -6.24 2.89
N SER A 356 -14.48 -7.39 2.50
CA SER A 356 -14.41 -8.61 3.30
C SER A 356 -12.97 -9.07 3.54
N PHE A 357 -12.75 -9.83 4.62
CA PHE A 357 -11.45 -10.43 4.88
C PHE A 357 -11.02 -11.36 3.74
N GLU A 358 -11.95 -12.14 3.14
CA GLU A 358 -11.68 -12.97 1.97
C GLU A 358 -11.08 -12.15 0.81
N SER A 359 -11.73 -11.03 0.46
CA SER A 359 -11.26 -10.14 -0.61
C SER A 359 -9.87 -9.56 -0.31
N ARG A 360 -9.66 -9.11 0.93
CA ARG A 360 -8.39 -8.54 1.36
C ARG A 360 -7.27 -9.59 1.41
N MET A 361 -7.57 -10.82 1.82
CA MET A 361 -6.62 -11.94 1.82
C MET A 361 -6.20 -12.34 0.40
N LYS A 362 -7.11 -12.33 -0.59
CA LYS A 362 -6.76 -12.55 -2.01
C LYS A 362 -5.72 -11.55 -2.52
N ALA A 363 -5.80 -10.30 -2.05
CA ALA A 363 -4.88 -9.23 -2.43
C ALA A 363 -3.57 -9.21 -1.63
N ALA A 364 -3.54 -9.85 -0.46
CA ALA A 364 -2.45 -9.71 0.51
C ALA A 364 -1.09 -10.15 -0.02
N ASP A 365 -1.04 -11.21 -0.84
CA ASP A 365 0.22 -11.73 -1.36
C ASP A 365 0.94 -10.75 -2.27
N ILE A 366 0.20 -10.19 -3.22
CA ILE A 366 0.74 -9.20 -4.14
C ILE A 366 1.11 -7.93 -3.37
N ALA A 367 0.23 -7.46 -2.46
CA ALA A 367 0.46 -6.25 -1.69
C ALA A 367 1.69 -6.33 -0.77
N ALA A 368 1.92 -7.49 -0.13
CA ALA A 368 3.11 -7.73 0.69
C ALA A 368 4.38 -7.76 -0.17
N ALA A 369 4.35 -8.48 -1.29
CA ALA A 369 5.51 -8.63 -2.18
C ALA A 369 5.89 -7.32 -2.89
N ILE A 370 4.96 -6.38 -3.10
CA ILE A 370 5.28 -5.04 -3.66
C ILE A 370 5.60 -3.98 -2.60
N GLY A 371 5.51 -4.31 -1.30
CA GLY A 371 5.94 -3.43 -0.20
C GLY A 371 4.85 -2.59 0.47
N VAL A 372 3.58 -2.78 0.08
CA VAL A 372 2.43 -2.09 0.68
C VAL A 372 2.13 -2.64 2.07
N LEU A 373 2.13 -3.97 2.22
CA LEU A 373 1.77 -4.63 3.48
C LEU A 373 3.02 -5.05 4.28
N SER A 374 2.99 -4.80 5.59
CA SER A 374 4.05 -5.23 6.52
C SER A 374 3.78 -6.66 7.03
N ASN A 375 4.83 -7.34 7.54
CA ASN A 375 4.67 -8.64 8.20
C ASN A 375 3.61 -8.59 9.31
N GLN A 376 3.61 -7.55 10.15
CA GLN A 376 2.63 -7.40 11.23
C GLN A 376 1.21 -7.26 10.67
N ALA A 377 1.00 -6.37 9.70
CA ALA A 377 -0.32 -6.16 9.12
C ALA A 377 -0.87 -7.41 8.39
N MET A 378 0.02 -8.25 7.86
CA MET A 378 -0.38 -9.56 7.32
C MET A 378 -0.84 -10.52 8.41
N VAL A 379 -0.08 -10.63 9.51
CA VAL A 379 -0.45 -11.48 10.65
C VAL A 379 -1.79 -11.02 11.23
N ASP A 380 -1.96 -9.71 11.45
CA ASP A 380 -3.21 -9.13 11.95
C ASP A 380 -4.40 -9.44 11.03
N LEU A 381 -4.20 -9.36 9.71
CA LEU A 381 -5.24 -9.71 8.72
C LEU A 381 -5.64 -11.19 8.81
N TYR A 382 -4.67 -12.10 8.88
CA TYR A 382 -4.93 -13.54 8.93
C TYR A 382 -5.55 -13.95 10.27
N SER A 383 -5.12 -13.33 11.37
CA SER A 383 -5.73 -13.53 12.69
C SER A 383 -7.18 -13.06 12.73
N ALA A 384 -7.47 -11.86 12.22
CA ALA A 384 -8.84 -11.36 12.16
C ALA A 384 -9.73 -12.23 11.26
N ALA A 385 -9.21 -12.71 10.13
CA ALA A 385 -9.93 -13.59 9.23
C ALA A 385 -10.22 -14.98 9.82
N TYR A 386 -9.38 -15.48 10.73
CA TYR A 386 -9.60 -16.75 11.42
C TYR A 386 -10.85 -16.71 12.32
N ASP A 387 -11.04 -15.59 13.02
CA ASP A 387 -12.15 -15.40 13.96
C ASP A 387 -13.46 -14.96 13.28
N ASP A 388 -13.40 -14.58 12.01
CA ASP A 388 -14.52 -14.07 11.24
C ASP A 388 -15.43 -15.21 10.71
N PRO A 389 -16.74 -15.21 11.02
CA PRO A 389 -17.63 -16.29 10.59
C PRO A 389 -17.80 -16.35 9.07
N ASP A 390 -17.75 -15.20 8.37
CA ASP A 390 -17.97 -15.08 6.93
C ASP A 390 -16.76 -15.47 6.08
N THR A 391 -15.59 -15.64 6.71
CA THR A 391 -14.37 -16.10 6.05
C THR A 391 -14.45 -17.59 5.73
N SER A 392 -14.02 -17.96 4.51
CA SER A 392 -14.05 -19.33 4.02
C SER A 392 -13.17 -20.30 4.81
N ASP A 393 -13.55 -21.57 4.83
CA ASP A 393 -12.80 -22.62 5.55
C ASP A 393 -11.35 -22.76 5.05
N ASP A 394 -11.11 -22.59 3.74
CA ASP A 394 -9.76 -22.62 3.16
C ASP A 394 -8.87 -21.49 3.73
N ARG A 395 -9.43 -20.29 3.91
CA ARG A 395 -8.69 -19.16 4.51
C ARG A 395 -8.48 -19.37 6.00
N LYS A 396 -9.47 -19.90 6.72
CA LYS A 396 -9.33 -20.26 8.13
C LYS A 396 -8.27 -21.35 8.33
N ALA A 397 -8.21 -22.34 7.45
CA ALA A 397 -7.18 -23.37 7.46
C ALA A 397 -5.79 -22.74 7.24
N LEU A 398 -5.65 -21.82 6.28
CA LEU A 398 -4.39 -21.11 6.05
C LEU A 398 -3.94 -20.28 7.27
N ALA A 399 -4.88 -19.59 7.93
CA ALA A 399 -4.60 -18.85 9.17
C ALA A 399 -4.27 -19.79 10.35
N SER A 400 -4.85 -20.98 10.39
CA SER A 400 -4.49 -22.03 11.36
C SER A 400 -3.06 -22.53 11.16
N VAL A 401 -2.63 -22.80 9.91
CA VAL A 401 -1.23 -23.16 9.61
C VAL A 401 -0.28 -22.03 10.00
N LEU A 402 -0.67 -20.78 9.76
CA LEU A 402 0.10 -19.63 10.25
C LEU A 402 0.24 -19.65 11.77
N ARG A 403 -0.85 -19.88 12.52
CA ARG A 403 -0.79 -20.00 13.98
C ARG A 403 0.19 -21.09 14.41
N GLN A 404 0.13 -22.27 13.79
CA GLN A 404 1.05 -23.38 14.06
C GLN A 404 2.52 -23.00 13.88
N ALA A 405 2.85 -22.25 12.83
CA ALA A 405 4.21 -21.74 12.62
C ALA A 405 4.71 -20.87 13.78
N TYR A 406 3.82 -20.13 14.46
CA TYR A 406 4.17 -19.27 15.59
C TYR A 406 4.10 -19.96 16.96
N THR A 407 3.26 -20.98 17.13
CA THR A 407 2.87 -21.49 18.47
C THR A 407 3.18 -22.96 18.72
N ASN A 408 3.48 -23.79 17.72
CA ASN A 408 3.77 -25.22 17.95
C ASN A 408 4.97 -25.38 18.91
N ASP A 409 5.09 -26.53 19.58
CA ASP A 409 6.06 -26.68 20.67
C ASP A 409 7.50 -26.84 20.20
N THR A 410 7.72 -27.45 19.03
CA THR A 410 9.07 -27.79 18.54
C THR A 410 9.49 -26.96 17.33
N ALA A 411 10.79 -26.86 17.10
CA ALA A 411 11.34 -26.15 15.94
C ALA A 411 10.92 -26.83 14.62
N GLU A 412 10.91 -28.17 14.60
CA GLU A 412 10.57 -28.99 13.44
C GLU A 412 9.11 -28.80 13.04
N THR A 413 8.20 -28.81 14.00
CA THR A 413 6.75 -28.64 13.75
C THR A 413 6.39 -27.21 13.36
N ARG A 414 7.10 -26.20 13.91
CA ARG A 414 6.98 -24.81 13.43
C ARG A 414 7.51 -24.65 12.02
N LEU A 415 8.67 -25.26 11.73
CA LEU A 415 9.26 -25.23 10.40
C LEU A 415 8.34 -25.90 9.39
N ALA A 416 7.82 -27.10 9.66
CA ALA A 416 6.87 -27.79 8.79
C ALA A 416 5.68 -26.89 8.40
N ALA A 417 5.06 -26.22 9.38
CA ALA A 417 3.97 -25.27 9.11
C ALA A 417 4.43 -24.06 8.25
N MET A 418 5.65 -23.54 8.47
CA MET A 418 6.20 -22.51 7.59
C MET A 418 6.43 -23.03 6.16
N ARG A 419 6.88 -24.28 6.00
CA ARG A 419 7.06 -24.92 4.70
C ARG A 419 5.73 -25.03 3.96
N ASP A 420 4.68 -25.50 4.63
CA ASP A 420 3.34 -25.60 4.03
C ASP A 420 2.87 -24.24 3.50
N LEU A 421 3.19 -23.14 4.18
CA LEU A 421 2.90 -21.79 3.70
C LEU A 421 3.81 -21.35 2.54
N TRP A 422 5.11 -21.65 2.60
CA TRP A 422 6.08 -21.25 1.56
C TRP A 422 5.81 -21.91 0.22
N TRP A 423 5.35 -23.16 0.21
CA TRP A 423 5.11 -23.94 -1.01
C TRP A 423 3.63 -24.17 -1.32
N ARG A 424 2.71 -23.39 -0.73
CA ARG A 424 1.27 -23.45 -1.06
C ARG A 424 0.93 -23.04 -2.50
N SER A 425 1.88 -22.49 -3.25
CA SER A 425 1.71 -22.02 -4.63
C SER A 425 3.05 -21.94 -5.35
N ASP A 426 3.05 -22.20 -6.66
CA ASP A 426 4.21 -21.98 -7.55
C ASP A 426 4.44 -20.51 -7.93
N SER A 427 3.54 -19.61 -7.51
CA SER A 427 3.70 -18.18 -7.74
C SER A 427 4.86 -17.62 -6.91
N ALA A 428 5.93 -17.16 -7.57
CA ALA A 428 7.08 -16.54 -6.91
C ALA A 428 6.71 -15.36 -5.98
N LEU A 429 5.62 -14.63 -6.28
CA LEU A 429 5.13 -13.58 -5.38
C LEU A 429 4.45 -14.16 -4.13
N ALA A 430 3.69 -15.24 -4.27
CA ALA A 430 3.04 -15.91 -3.15
C ALA A 430 4.05 -16.59 -2.22
N GLN A 431 5.08 -17.24 -2.79
CA GLN A 431 6.18 -17.84 -2.02
C GLN A 431 6.95 -16.78 -1.23
N TYR A 432 7.32 -15.66 -1.87
CA TYR A 432 7.99 -14.57 -1.18
C TYR A 432 7.09 -13.89 -0.13
N SER A 433 5.80 -13.72 -0.42
CA SER A 433 4.80 -13.25 0.55
C SER A 433 4.72 -14.16 1.78
N ALA A 434 4.73 -15.48 1.60
CA ALA A 434 4.72 -16.43 2.70
C ALA A 434 6.00 -16.34 3.55
N LYS A 435 7.17 -16.07 2.93
CA LYS A 435 8.40 -15.74 3.66
C LYS A 435 8.24 -14.45 4.48
N ILE A 436 7.64 -13.40 3.92
CA ILE A 436 7.33 -12.16 4.68
C ILE A 436 6.38 -12.46 5.85
N LEU A 437 5.32 -13.24 5.64
CA LEU A 437 4.30 -13.58 6.63
C LEU A 437 4.88 -14.34 7.84
N THR A 438 5.84 -15.23 7.58
CA THR A 438 6.45 -16.12 8.57
C THR A 438 7.74 -15.58 9.18
N ALA A 439 8.23 -14.41 8.76
CA ALA A 439 9.53 -13.85 9.16
C ALA A 439 9.77 -13.83 10.69
N ARG A 440 8.75 -13.44 11.47
CA ARG A 440 8.85 -13.42 12.94
C ARG A 440 8.73 -14.80 13.57
N ALA A 441 8.06 -15.75 12.93
CA ALA A 441 8.06 -17.15 13.34
C ALA A 441 9.45 -17.78 13.10
N ALA A 442 10.05 -17.55 11.93
CA ALA A 442 11.41 -17.98 11.62
C ALA A 442 12.43 -17.42 12.63
N ALA A 443 12.28 -16.15 13.02
CA ALA A 443 13.14 -15.52 14.02
C ALA A 443 13.02 -16.11 15.44
N ARG A 444 12.01 -16.94 15.73
CA ARG A 444 11.85 -17.65 17.01
C ARG A 444 12.47 -19.05 17.01
N ILE A 445 12.91 -19.55 15.86
CA ILE A 445 13.63 -20.82 15.77
C ILE A 445 15.10 -20.60 16.19
N PRO A 446 15.60 -21.29 17.23
CA PRO A 446 17.01 -21.27 17.57
C PRO A 446 17.85 -21.93 16.46
N PRO A 447 19.02 -21.39 16.11
CA PRO A 447 19.96 -22.06 15.21
C PRO A 447 20.39 -23.40 15.79
N SER A 448 20.46 -24.43 14.93
CA SER A 448 20.97 -25.75 15.28
C SER A 448 21.54 -26.46 14.05
N ASP A 449 22.53 -27.32 14.25
CA ASP A 449 23.12 -28.13 13.17
C ASP A 449 22.08 -29.02 12.48
N ALA A 450 21.08 -29.49 13.21
CA ALA A 450 19.98 -30.30 12.66
C ALA A 450 19.14 -29.55 11.61
N LEU A 451 19.18 -28.22 11.60
CA LEU A 451 18.43 -27.36 10.68
C LEU A 451 19.32 -26.69 9.63
N ARG A 452 20.57 -27.18 9.47
CA ARG A 452 21.55 -26.61 8.54
C ARG A 452 21.01 -26.48 7.12
N ASP A 453 20.41 -27.53 6.58
CA ASP A 453 19.88 -27.55 5.21
C ASP A 453 18.70 -26.59 5.02
N GLN A 454 17.96 -26.27 6.08
CA GLN A 454 16.81 -25.34 6.02
C GLN A 454 17.15 -23.90 6.42
N SER A 455 18.41 -23.65 6.82
CA SER A 455 18.88 -22.34 7.27
C SER A 455 18.67 -21.26 6.21
N GLY A 456 18.88 -21.56 4.92
CA GLY A 456 18.70 -20.62 3.82
C GLY A 456 17.29 -20.04 3.75
N ASP A 457 16.26 -20.88 3.87
CA ASP A 457 14.86 -20.43 3.82
C ASP A 457 14.44 -19.65 5.08
N LEU A 458 14.94 -20.06 6.25
CA LEU A 458 14.72 -19.34 7.51
C LEU A 458 15.38 -17.96 7.49
N ILE A 459 16.61 -17.87 6.99
CA ILE A 459 17.35 -16.62 6.81
C ILE A 459 16.62 -15.71 5.81
N ALA A 460 16.21 -16.26 4.65
CA ALA A 460 15.45 -15.51 3.66
C ALA A 460 14.14 -14.94 4.24
N SER A 461 13.41 -15.75 5.02
CA SER A 461 12.19 -15.34 5.73
C SER A 461 12.47 -14.18 6.71
N MET A 462 13.49 -14.29 7.55
CA MET A 462 13.89 -13.22 8.47
C MET A 462 14.28 -11.92 7.76
N LEU A 463 15.10 -12.00 6.70
CA LEU A 463 15.55 -10.84 5.93
C LEU A 463 14.42 -10.18 5.13
N ALA A 464 13.40 -10.94 4.69
CA ALA A 464 12.23 -10.39 4.01
C ALA A 464 11.45 -9.36 4.89
N ALA A 465 11.57 -9.45 6.21
CA ALA A 465 11.01 -8.48 7.18
C ALA A 465 12.08 -7.61 7.88
N GLY A 466 13.34 -7.67 7.47
CA GLY A 466 14.41 -6.82 7.99
C GLY A 466 14.96 -7.28 9.34
N LEU A 467 14.79 -8.55 9.69
CA LEU A 467 15.26 -9.14 10.94
C LEU A 467 16.72 -9.60 10.81
N ASP A 468 17.60 -8.71 10.34
CA ASP A 468 19.01 -8.99 10.03
C ASP A 468 19.81 -9.49 11.24
N ARG A 469 19.61 -8.90 12.42
CA ARG A 469 20.21 -9.39 13.68
C ARG A 469 19.77 -10.80 14.05
N SER A 470 18.53 -11.19 13.74
CA SER A 470 18.05 -12.55 13.99
C SER A 470 18.65 -13.53 13.00
N ALA A 471 18.75 -13.13 11.73
CA ALA A 471 19.40 -13.92 10.70
C ALA A 471 20.88 -14.21 11.04
N MET A 472 21.61 -13.21 11.55
CA MET A 472 23.03 -13.38 11.90
C MET A 472 23.31 -14.39 13.01
N ARG A 473 22.32 -14.82 13.78
CA ARG A 473 22.52 -15.91 14.76
C ARG A 473 22.83 -17.26 14.08
N TRP A 474 22.54 -17.39 12.79
CA TRP A 474 22.80 -18.60 12.02
C TRP A 474 24.20 -18.65 11.39
N ALA A 475 25.04 -17.62 11.61
CA ALA A 475 26.36 -17.52 10.97
C ALA A 475 27.27 -18.73 11.22
N ASP A 476 27.22 -19.31 12.43
CA ASP A 476 28.05 -20.47 12.79
C ASP A 476 27.48 -21.82 12.30
N ILE A 477 26.25 -21.81 11.77
CA ILE A 477 25.56 -23.02 11.27
C ILE A 477 25.64 -23.11 9.75
N VAL A 478 25.65 -21.98 9.04
CA VAL A 478 25.64 -21.97 7.58
C VAL A 478 26.98 -22.38 7.00
N GLU A 479 26.95 -23.26 6.00
CA GLU A 479 28.15 -23.64 5.26
C GLU A 479 28.56 -22.54 4.28
N GLN A 480 29.86 -22.32 4.13
CA GLN A 480 30.42 -21.46 3.09
C GLN A 480 29.94 -21.94 1.70
N GLY A 481 29.67 -21.01 0.79
CA GLY A 481 29.13 -21.34 -0.53
C GLY A 481 27.64 -21.70 -0.54
N SER A 482 26.98 -21.82 0.61
CA SER A 482 25.54 -22.11 0.67
C SER A 482 24.65 -20.88 0.42
N ASN A 483 23.37 -21.13 0.13
CA ASN A 483 22.34 -20.09 0.05
C ASN A 483 22.21 -19.29 1.36
N GLY A 484 22.34 -19.96 2.51
CA GLY A 484 22.34 -19.30 3.82
C GLY A 484 23.52 -18.35 3.97
N TRP A 485 24.72 -18.81 3.61
CA TRP A 485 25.93 -17.98 3.61
C TRP A 485 25.77 -16.74 2.73
N ALA A 486 25.31 -16.88 1.48
CA ALA A 486 25.19 -15.74 0.56
C ALA A 486 24.22 -14.67 1.08
N LEU A 487 23.11 -15.09 1.70
CA LEU A 487 22.16 -14.18 2.35
C LEU A 487 22.77 -13.44 3.55
N LEU A 488 23.57 -14.11 4.38
CA LEU A 488 24.29 -13.44 5.49
C LEU A 488 25.42 -12.53 4.96
N ALA A 489 26.11 -12.96 3.91
CA ALA A 489 27.19 -12.22 3.27
C ALA A 489 26.71 -10.85 2.76
N VAL A 490 25.47 -10.72 2.29
CA VAL A 490 24.90 -9.41 1.89
C VAL A 490 24.02 -8.76 2.98
N GLY A 491 23.41 -9.56 3.85
CA GLY A 491 22.44 -9.13 4.86
C GLY A 491 23.04 -8.64 6.18
N SER A 492 24.27 -9.08 6.52
CA SER A 492 24.89 -8.81 7.83
C SER A 492 24.98 -7.30 8.12
N PRO A 493 24.55 -6.81 9.30
CA PRO A 493 24.80 -5.43 9.72
C PRO A 493 26.27 -5.17 10.09
N ALA A 494 27.06 -6.23 10.33
CA ALA A 494 28.49 -6.11 10.58
C ALA A 494 29.27 -6.05 9.26
N LYS A 495 30.46 -5.44 9.30
CA LYS A 495 31.41 -5.52 8.20
C LYS A 495 32.01 -6.92 8.18
N THR A 496 31.67 -7.71 7.17
CA THR A 496 32.24 -9.03 6.91
C THR A 496 33.04 -8.97 5.62
N SER A 497 34.24 -9.54 5.63
CA SER A 497 35.04 -9.74 4.42
C SER A 497 34.64 -11.04 3.75
N VAL A 498 34.46 -11.01 2.44
CA VAL A 498 34.14 -12.14 1.56
C VAL A 498 35.36 -12.41 0.70
N SER A 499 35.88 -13.63 0.74
CA SER A 499 37.01 -14.06 -0.09
C SER A 499 36.55 -14.51 -1.48
N TYR A 500 37.48 -14.53 -2.44
CA TYR A 500 37.27 -15.17 -3.74
C TYR A 500 36.81 -16.63 -3.58
N SER A 501 37.48 -17.43 -2.75
CA SER A 501 37.13 -18.84 -2.54
C SER A 501 35.67 -19.04 -2.12
N ALA A 502 35.13 -18.15 -1.29
CA ALA A 502 33.74 -18.27 -0.83
C ALA A 502 32.74 -17.88 -1.93
N LEU A 503 33.14 -17.00 -2.85
CA LEU A 503 32.36 -16.66 -4.04
C LEU A 503 32.40 -17.79 -5.06
N ASP A 504 33.57 -18.38 -5.28
CA ASP A 504 33.81 -19.53 -6.16
C ASP A 504 32.99 -20.74 -5.69
N ASP A 505 33.10 -21.11 -4.40
CA ASP A 505 32.28 -22.18 -3.79
C ASP A 505 30.77 -21.93 -3.97
N PHE A 506 30.32 -20.68 -3.90
CA PHE A 506 28.91 -20.34 -4.15
C PHE A 506 28.55 -20.46 -5.64
N GLY A 507 29.45 -20.04 -6.52
CA GLY A 507 29.29 -20.12 -7.98
C GLY A 507 29.13 -21.54 -8.48
N ASP A 508 29.88 -22.48 -7.90
CA ASP A 508 29.79 -23.91 -8.20
C ASP A 508 28.45 -24.53 -7.77
N ASN A 509 27.80 -23.95 -6.75
CA ASN A 509 26.51 -24.40 -6.22
C ASN A 509 25.31 -23.62 -6.83
N ASP A 510 25.52 -22.74 -7.80
CA ASP A 510 24.48 -21.88 -8.36
C ASP A 510 23.76 -22.52 -9.56
N ASP A 511 22.60 -23.12 -9.27
CA ASP A 511 21.70 -23.72 -10.28
C ASP A 511 20.85 -22.69 -11.05
N SER A 512 21.01 -21.38 -10.79
CA SER A 512 20.22 -20.36 -11.48
C SER A 512 20.64 -20.21 -12.94
N ALA A 513 19.67 -19.84 -13.79
CA ALA A 513 19.93 -19.66 -15.21
C ALA A 513 21.04 -18.61 -15.44
N GLU A 514 22.07 -19.00 -16.20
CA GLU A 514 23.26 -18.18 -16.50
C GLU A 514 24.01 -17.69 -15.25
N GLN A 515 23.94 -18.43 -14.13
CA GLN A 515 24.53 -18.07 -12.84
C GLN A 515 24.13 -16.66 -12.38
N LEU A 516 22.87 -16.29 -12.63
CA LEU A 516 22.35 -14.95 -12.31
C LEU A 516 22.47 -14.65 -10.81
N ARG A 517 22.30 -15.66 -9.95
CA ARG A 517 22.39 -15.50 -8.51
C ARG A 517 23.82 -15.20 -8.07
N SER A 518 24.82 -15.88 -8.64
CA SER A 518 26.25 -15.61 -8.42
C SER A 518 26.63 -14.21 -8.87
N LYS A 519 26.16 -13.79 -10.04
CA LYS A 519 26.34 -12.41 -10.54
C LYS A 519 25.72 -11.38 -9.58
N PHE A 520 24.57 -11.68 -8.97
CA PHE A 520 23.98 -10.80 -7.97
C PHE A 520 24.71 -10.81 -6.63
N VAL A 521 25.22 -11.95 -6.17
CA VAL A 521 26.08 -12.02 -4.97
C VAL A 521 27.30 -11.13 -5.18
N LEU A 522 28.04 -11.33 -6.29
CA LEU A 522 29.21 -10.52 -6.64
C LEU A 522 28.88 -9.03 -6.68
N ALA A 523 27.83 -8.64 -7.43
CA ALA A 523 27.40 -7.25 -7.52
C ALA A 523 27.07 -6.65 -6.15
N ALA A 524 26.37 -7.40 -5.29
CA ALA A 524 25.99 -6.93 -3.97
C ALA A 524 27.18 -6.82 -3.01
N VAL A 525 28.06 -7.82 -2.94
CA VAL A 525 29.24 -7.77 -2.05
C VAL A 525 30.22 -6.67 -2.50
N ALA A 526 30.40 -6.49 -3.80
CA ALA A 526 31.21 -5.41 -4.36
C ALA A 526 30.60 -4.04 -4.01
N GLY A 527 29.29 -3.85 -4.22
CA GLY A 527 28.63 -2.58 -3.97
C GLY A 527 28.56 -2.24 -2.48
N LEU A 528 28.36 -3.25 -1.62
CA LEU A 528 28.42 -3.13 -0.18
C LEU A 528 29.86 -3.03 0.36
N GLY A 529 30.88 -3.15 -0.48
CA GLY A 529 32.30 -3.10 -0.10
C GLY A 529 32.67 -4.18 0.91
N ARG A 530 32.32 -5.43 0.60
CA ARG A 530 32.54 -6.63 1.43
C ARG A 530 33.59 -7.57 0.86
N ALA A 531 34.03 -7.37 -0.37
CA ALA A 531 35.15 -8.08 -0.98
C ALA A 531 36.24 -7.06 -1.35
N ASP A 532 37.48 -7.50 -1.39
CA ASP A 532 38.58 -6.69 -1.94
C ASP A 532 38.51 -6.66 -3.48
N GLN A 533 39.27 -5.73 -4.08
CA GLN A 533 39.20 -5.50 -5.53
C GLN A 533 39.71 -6.71 -6.33
N GLN A 534 40.71 -7.43 -5.83
CA GLN A 534 41.27 -8.60 -6.51
C GLN A 534 40.23 -9.71 -6.59
N ALA A 535 39.57 -10.04 -5.47
CA ALA A 535 38.51 -11.05 -5.45
C ALA A 535 37.30 -10.67 -6.31
N ILE A 536 36.99 -9.38 -6.41
CA ILE A 536 35.92 -8.88 -7.29
C ILE A 536 36.29 -9.07 -8.76
N ASP A 537 37.51 -8.70 -9.15
CA ASP A 537 37.95 -8.76 -10.54
C ASP A 537 38.10 -10.21 -11.02
N ASP A 538 38.70 -11.09 -10.21
CA ASP A 538 38.87 -12.52 -10.53
C ASP A 538 37.51 -13.21 -10.75
N PHE A 539 36.57 -13.04 -9.82
CA PHE A 539 35.23 -13.67 -9.95
C PHE A 539 34.36 -12.99 -11.01
N ALA A 540 34.58 -11.71 -11.29
CA ALA A 540 33.92 -11.02 -12.40
C ALA A 540 34.35 -11.59 -13.75
N ASP A 541 35.64 -11.91 -13.90
CA ASP A 541 36.18 -12.55 -15.10
C ASP A 541 35.60 -13.96 -15.30
N ASP A 542 35.50 -14.77 -14.24
CA ASP A 542 34.87 -16.10 -14.27
C ASP A 542 33.40 -16.04 -14.75
N LEU A 543 32.66 -15.02 -14.30
CA LEU A 543 31.25 -14.82 -14.66
C LEU A 543 31.03 -14.02 -15.97
N GLY A 544 32.10 -13.52 -16.59
CA GLY A 544 32.04 -12.63 -17.75
C GLY A 544 31.29 -11.31 -17.50
N LEU A 545 31.44 -10.74 -16.30
CA LEU A 545 30.66 -9.60 -15.81
C LEU A 545 31.48 -8.30 -15.73
N ASP A 546 31.10 -7.30 -16.53
CA ASP A 546 31.71 -5.97 -16.45
C ASP A 546 30.91 -5.04 -15.51
N LEU A 547 31.38 -4.91 -14.26
CA LEU A 547 30.83 -3.98 -13.25
C LEU A 547 31.34 -2.53 -13.38
N ASN A 548 32.37 -2.30 -14.20
CA ASN A 548 32.98 -0.98 -14.41
C ASN A 548 32.31 -0.19 -15.55
N ARG A 549 31.37 -0.82 -16.27
CA ARG A 549 30.62 -0.22 -17.36
C ARG A 549 29.93 1.09 -16.96
N SER A 550 30.29 2.17 -17.64
CA SER A 550 29.63 3.47 -17.47
C SER A 550 28.49 3.68 -18.47
N THR A 551 27.36 4.16 -17.96
CA THR A 551 26.16 4.55 -18.69
C THR A 551 25.72 5.95 -18.23
N ARG A 552 24.68 6.52 -18.86
CA ARG A 552 24.08 7.78 -18.37
C ARG A 552 23.48 7.62 -16.97
N TRP A 553 22.85 6.48 -16.69
CA TRP A 553 22.21 6.20 -15.40
C TRP A 553 23.23 5.96 -14.28
N THR A 554 24.27 5.14 -14.51
CA THR A 554 25.34 4.90 -13.51
C THR A 554 26.05 6.19 -13.11
N ARG A 555 26.37 7.06 -14.09
CA ARG A 555 26.93 8.39 -13.83
C ARG A 555 25.98 9.26 -13.01
N ALA A 556 24.68 9.24 -13.29
CA ALA A 556 23.69 10.00 -12.54
C ALA A 556 23.61 9.56 -11.07
N ILE A 557 23.46 8.26 -10.81
CA ILE A 557 23.31 7.75 -9.43
C ILE A 557 24.59 7.95 -8.60
N GLN A 558 25.77 7.71 -9.20
CA GLN A 558 27.05 7.97 -8.54
C GLN A 558 27.27 9.46 -8.27
N SER A 559 26.85 10.34 -9.19
CA SER A 559 26.96 11.78 -9.03
C SER A 559 26.07 12.29 -7.89
N ALA A 560 24.82 11.81 -7.81
CA ALA A 560 23.93 12.09 -6.69
C ALA A 560 24.49 11.58 -5.35
N ALA A 561 25.07 10.38 -5.35
CA ALA A 561 25.68 9.81 -4.15
C ALA A 561 26.93 10.59 -3.69
N ARG A 562 27.76 11.08 -4.62
CA ARG A 562 28.89 11.97 -4.30
C ARG A 562 28.44 13.27 -3.63
N ARG A 563 27.27 13.80 -3.99
CA ARG A 563 26.67 15.00 -3.40
C ARG A 563 25.87 14.72 -2.11
N GLY A 564 25.77 13.47 -1.66
CA GLY A 564 25.01 13.12 -0.45
C GLY A 564 23.49 13.22 -0.59
N GLN A 565 22.96 13.26 -1.82
CA GLN A 565 21.53 13.45 -2.08
C GLN A 565 20.73 12.16 -1.90
N GLN A 566 20.41 11.81 -0.65
CA GLN A 566 19.69 10.57 -0.29
C GLN A 566 18.41 10.34 -1.12
N GLY A 567 17.58 11.38 -1.27
CA GLY A 567 16.33 11.31 -2.01
C GLY A 567 16.54 11.09 -3.51
N THR A 568 17.53 11.76 -4.10
CA THR A 568 17.87 11.59 -5.52
C THR A 568 18.42 10.19 -5.79
N VAL A 569 19.27 9.66 -4.90
CA VAL A 569 19.76 8.27 -5.01
C VAL A 569 18.62 7.27 -4.90
N ALA A 570 17.67 7.46 -3.97
CA ALA A 570 16.51 6.59 -3.84
C ALA A 570 15.61 6.60 -5.10
N LEU A 571 15.38 7.78 -5.71
CA LEU A 571 14.65 7.88 -6.98
C LEU A 571 15.39 7.16 -8.12
N LEU A 572 16.70 7.37 -8.25
CA LEU A 572 17.50 6.75 -9.30
C LEU A 572 17.62 5.23 -9.11
N ALA A 573 17.67 4.76 -7.86
CA ALA A 573 17.60 3.33 -7.55
C ALA A 573 16.26 2.75 -8.00
N ALA A 574 15.14 3.40 -7.71
CA ALA A 574 13.84 2.96 -8.21
C ALA A 574 13.77 2.94 -9.74
N VAL A 575 14.36 3.93 -10.42
CA VAL A 575 14.46 3.96 -11.89
C VAL A 575 15.24 2.75 -12.43
N GLY A 576 16.36 2.39 -11.78
CA GLY A 576 17.19 1.25 -12.14
C GLY A 576 16.58 -0.12 -11.80
N MET A 577 15.56 -0.17 -10.93
CA MET A 577 14.86 -1.40 -10.51
C MET A 577 13.50 -1.59 -11.19
N GLN A 578 13.20 -0.87 -12.27
CA GLN A 578 11.95 -1.05 -13.00
C GLN A 578 11.92 -2.39 -13.72
N GLY A 579 10.88 -3.19 -13.47
CA GLY A 579 10.67 -4.47 -14.14
C GLY A 579 9.68 -5.37 -13.40
N ARG A 580 9.28 -6.48 -14.03
CA ARG A 580 8.23 -7.37 -13.49
C ARG A 580 8.76 -8.45 -12.54
N ASN A 581 10.03 -8.82 -12.68
CA ASN A 581 10.73 -9.86 -11.92
C ASN A 581 12.25 -9.59 -11.92
N TRP A 582 13.00 -10.32 -11.11
CA TRP A 582 14.45 -10.13 -10.97
C TRP A 582 15.27 -10.53 -12.19
N LYS A 583 14.72 -11.33 -13.12
CA LYS A 583 15.38 -11.61 -14.41
C LYS A 583 15.53 -10.38 -15.29
N ALA A 584 14.72 -9.34 -15.07
CA ALA A 584 14.85 -8.06 -15.76
C ALA A 584 15.91 -7.14 -15.14
N MET A 585 16.40 -7.45 -13.94
CA MET A 585 17.41 -6.67 -13.24
C MET A 585 18.81 -7.08 -13.71
N SER A 586 19.65 -6.13 -14.08
CA SER A 586 21.05 -6.44 -14.38
C SER A 586 21.92 -6.40 -13.10
N PRO A 587 22.94 -7.26 -12.97
CA PRO A 587 23.92 -7.16 -11.88
C PRO A 587 24.60 -5.79 -11.78
N LEU A 588 24.90 -5.13 -12.90
CA LEU A 588 25.47 -3.78 -12.95
C LEU A 588 24.61 -2.74 -12.20
N HIS A 589 23.29 -2.75 -12.42
CA HIS A 589 22.37 -1.89 -11.69
C HIS A 589 22.37 -2.20 -10.19
N LEU A 590 22.39 -3.48 -9.78
CA LEU A 590 22.41 -3.86 -8.36
C LEU A 590 23.68 -3.38 -7.66
N TYR A 591 24.84 -3.52 -8.31
CA TYR A 591 26.13 -3.02 -7.83
C TYR A 591 26.09 -1.52 -7.56
N HIS A 592 25.68 -0.72 -8.55
CA HIS A 592 25.66 0.74 -8.38
C HIS A 592 24.58 1.22 -7.41
N ILE A 593 23.44 0.52 -7.31
CA ILE A 593 22.41 0.84 -6.32
C ILE A 593 22.91 0.60 -4.91
N THR A 594 23.45 -0.59 -4.63
CA THR A 594 23.94 -0.94 -3.29
C THR A 594 25.10 -0.04 -2.87
N GLN A 595 26.03 0.23 -3.78
CA GLN A 595 27.12 1.19 -3.57
C GLN A 595 26.63 2.60 -3.27
N SER A 596 25.70 3.11 -4.08
CA SER A 596 25.22 4.50 -3.95
C SER A 596 24.37 4.68 -2.69
N LEU A 597 23.51 3.71 -2.37
CA LEU A 597 22.69 3.73 -1.15
C LEU A 597 23.57 3.67 0.10
N LYS A 598 24.53 2.74 0.16
CA LYS A 598 25.51 2.68 1.26
C LYS A 598 26.22 4.02 1.44
N ARG A 599 26.71 4.62 0.36
CA ARG A 599 27.44 5.89 0.38
C ARG A 599 26.65 7.04 0.99
N VAL A 600 25.33 7.08 0.81
CA VAL A 600 24.46 8.13 1.36
C VAL A 600 23.84 7.77 2.72
N GLY A 601 24.31 6.70 3.37
CA GLY A 601 23.82 6.28 4.69
C GLY A 601 22.56 5.41 4.68
N LEU A 602 22.16 4.90 3.50
CA LEU A 602 21.02 4.00 3.30
C LEU A 602 21.46 2.54 3.16
N GLU A 603 22.48 2.14 3.92
CA GLU A 603 23.03 0.79 3.89
C GLU A 603 22.02 -0.29 4.30
N PRO A 604 21.16 -0.11 5.33
CA PRO A 604 20.15 -1.11 5.67
C PRO A 604 19.25 -1.48 4.49
N GLU A 605 18.80 -0.48 3.72
CA GLU A 605 17.99 -0.72 2.53
C GLU A 605 18.80 -1.39 1.41
N ALA A 606 20.07 -0.99 1.22
CA ALA A 606 20.98 -1.64 0.26
C ALA A 606 21.12 -3.15 0.54
N ARG A 607 21.35 -3.52 1.81
CA ARG A 607 21.47 -4.92 2.24
C ARG A 607 20.18 -5.70 2.00
N MET A 608 19.04 -5.12 2.35
CA MET A 608 17.76 -5.81 2.17
C MET A 608 17.35 -5.95 0.71
N ILE A 609 17.68 -4.97 -0.16
CA ILE A 609 17.51 -5.09 -1.62
C ILE A 609 18.39 -6.23 -2.15
N ALA A 610 19.65 -6.33 -1.72
CA ALA A 610 20.53 -7.42 -2.11
C ALA A 610 20.03 -8.79 -1.65
N ALA A 611 19.65 -8.92 -0.37
CA ALA A 611 19.09 -10.17 0.16
C ALA A 611 17.80 -10.59 -0.57
N GLU A 612 16.95 -9.62 -0.92
CA GLU A 612 15.75 -9.88 -1.71
C GLU A 612 16.08 -10.36 -3.13
N ALA A 613 17.11 -9.80 -3.77
CA ALA A 613 17.58 -10.26 -5.07
C ALA A 613 17.89 -11.76 -5.01
N LEU A 614 18.74 -12.16 -4.05
CA LEU A 614 19.16 -13.55 -3.86
C LEU A 614 18.03 -14.50 -3.44
N THR A 615 16.97 -13.98 -2.80
CA THR A 615 15.82 -14.78 -2.36
C THR A 615 14.85 -15.07 -3.51
N ARG A 616 14.85 -14.23 -4.56
CA ARG A 616 13.80 -14.21 -5.61
C ARG A 616 14.37 -14.48 -7.01
N THR A 617 15.56 -15.04 -7.08
CA THR A 617 16.31 -15.46 -8.28
C THR A 617 16.72 -16.89 -8.11
#